data_AF-A0A077MBG0-F1
#
_entry.id   AF-A0A077MBG0-F1
#
_cell.length_a   1.000
_cell.length_b   1.000
_cell.length_c   1.000
_cell.angle_alpha   90.00
_cell.angle_beta   90.00
_cell.angle_gamma   90.00
#
_symmetry.space_group_name_H-M   'P 1'
#
loop_
_entity.id
_entity.type
_entity.pdbx_description
1 polymer ?
#
loop_
_entity_poly.entity_id
_entity_poly.type
_entity_poly.pdbx_seq_one_letter_code
_entity_poly.pdbx_strand_id
1 'polypeptide(L)'
;MSRPTLHAAVRLLAVAGASAGLLAAGALTEKSATIGSRATTTEAARIALAESTLTCPGPELVGIDGVDDVATRPLIVADTAPAAVLTAQAITPTGTAGLSAAPLAAPGSVAGGRTSTATAGEIAWRVPDDATTAVAVTVTGTRAPGLVAAQESLVTDAPAAELGVRGLMSLACTPATADAWLIGGGGGAGRQERLVLVNPGANPATAVVSVHGVSTSATSVTGHSVTIAPYGRSSVLLDGLAPDEDAPAVHVDTRSGLVSATLVDTWVDGVTPRGIDATGPAAPEGLRQLIPAVAGPDPARVRIVATGPDQALVQVRLVTRDGREPLPSGAGVVRVAGGATADVEIASLPSDVVGVEVVADAPVVAGAMLSRGVAGKTTDFAWVPALPAIRGAAGTAFRPLSDGDATATRTLSIVASGGRAEGDATLVAADGSTIVQRVRLDADTSATVDVSTATAVWIAPVTGGGQLRAAVVTRLGSGADGRVTVRALTSARFTGRDLPVVQRRQ
;
A
#
# COMPACT_ATOMS: atom_id res chain seq x y z
N MET A 1 12.30 91.62 -34.57
CA MET A 1 11.96 90.20 -34.81
C MET A 1 10.47 90.01 -34.62
N SER A 2 9.88 89.23 -35.50
CA SER A 2 8.46 89.12 -35.82
C SER A 2 7.63 88.44 -34.72
N ARG A 3 6.30 88.61 -34.76
CA ARG A 3 5.30 88.00 -33.87
C ARG A 3 5.24 86.44 -33.79
N PRO A 4 5.96 85.59 -34.58
CA PRO A 4 5.96 84.14 -34.34
C PRO A 4 6.98 83.66 -33.29
N THR A 5 7.94 84.46 -32.84
CA THR A 5 8.99 83.97 -31.91
C THR A 5 8.60 83.99 -30.44
N LEU A 6 7.58 84.75 -30.05
CA LEU A 6 7.12 84.82 -28.65
C LEU A 6 6.28 83.60 -28.24
N HIS A 7 5.52 83.01 -29.17
CA HIS A 7 4.68 81.83 -28.90
C HIS A 7 5.48 80.53 -28.79
N ALA A 8 6.66 80.45 -29.41
CA ALA A 8 7.54 79.29 -29.28
C ALA A 8 8.27 79.25 -27.92
N ALA A 9 8.69 80.41 -27.39
CA ALA A 9 9.36 80.50 -26.10
C ALA A 9 8.43 80.16 -24.92
N VAL A 10 7.16 80.60 -24.97
CA VAL A 10 6.18 80.31 -23.92
C VAL A 10 5.78 78.83 -23.89
N ARG A 11 5.74 78.14 -25.05
CA ARG A 11 5.47 76.69 -25.11
C ARG A 11 6.63 75.83 -24.60
N LEU A 12 7.88 76.25 -24.82
CA LEU A 12 9.06 75.54 -24.28
C LEU A 12 9.18 75.66 -22.76
N LEU A 13 8.83 76.81 -22.19
CA LEU A 13 8.84 77.02 -20.73
C LEU A 13 7.69 76.26 -20.02
N ALA A 14 6.52 76.12 -20.64
CA ALA A 14 5.43 75.33 -20.08
C ALA A 14 5.72 73.81 -20.07
N VAL A 15 6.42 73.29 -21.08
CA VAL A 15 6.79 71.86 -21.15
C VAL A 15 7.95 71.53 -20.20
N ALA A 16 8.91 72.44 -20.01
CA ALA A 16 9.98 72.27 -19.03
C ALA A 16 9.49 72.36 -17.57
N GLY A 17 8.52 73.24 -17.28
CA GLY A 17 7.89 73.33 -15.95
C GLY A 17 7.06 72.10 -15.58
N ALA A 18 6.33 71.52 -16.55
CA ALA A 18 5.53 70.32 -16.32
C ALA A 18 6.39 69.05 -16.12
N SER A 19 7.57 68.97 -16.74
CA SER A 19 8.49 67.83 -16.59
C SER A 19 9.33 67.90 -15.31
N ALA A 20 9.66 69.10 -14.79
CA ALA A 20 10.30 69.25 -13.48
C ALA A 20 9.32 68.96 -12.31
N GLY A 21 8.04 69.29 -12.45
CA GLY A 21 7.00 69.00 -11.45
C GLY A 21 6.71 67.51 -11.28
N LEU A 22 6.73 66.73 -12.36
CA LEU A 22 6.52 65.27 -12.28
C LEU A 22 7.74 64.51 -11.71
N LEU A 23 8.97 65.03 -11.88
CA LEU A 23 10.17 64.41 -11.30
C LEU A 23 10.36 64.73 -9.81
N ALA A 24 9.86 65.88 -9.33
CA ALA A 24 9.89 66.22 -7.90
C ALA A 24 8.75 65.57 -7.08
N ALA A 25 7.60 65.27 -7.70
CA ALA A 25 6.51 64.53 -7.05
C ALA A 25 6.81 63.02 -6.92
N GLY A 26 7.69 62.47 -7.77
CA GLY A 26 8.16 61.09 -7.66
C GLY A 26 9.18 60.83 -6.54
N ALA A 27 9.86 61.87 -6.04
CA ALA A 27 10.89 61.76 -5.02
C ALA A 27 10.40 61.97 -3.57
N LEU A 28 9.14 62.38 -3.37
CA LEU A 28 8.54 62.59 -2.03
C LEU A 28 7.46 61.56 -1.66
N THR A 29 7.28 60.54 -2.49
CA THR A 29 6.49 59.35 -2.15
C THR A 29 7.32 58.08 -2.31
N GLU A 30 8.56 58.08 -1.82
CA GLU A 30 9.17 56.84 -1.33
C GLU A 30 8.57 56.48 0.05
N LYS A 31 7.25 56.26 0.08
CA LYS A 31 6.77 55.18 0.94
C LYS A 31 7.24 53.93 0.23
N SER A 32 8.40 53.43 0.64
CA SER A 32 8.80 52.06 0.38
C SER A 32 7.66 51.18 0.90
N ALA A 33 6.72 50.87 0.01
CA ALA A 33 5.98 49.64 0.10
C ALA A 33 7.05 48.58 -0.12
N THR A 34 7.64 48.11 0.97
CA THR A 34 8.20 46.78 1.03
C THR A 34 7.09 45.88 0.51
N ILE A 35 7.14 45.57 -0.78
CA ILE A 35 6.46 44.41 -1.33
C ILE A 35 7.07 43.29 -0.52
N GLY A 36 6.32 42.88 0.51
CA GLY A 36 6.73 41.83 1.42
C GLY A 36 7.32 40.73 0.56
N SER A 37 8.55 40.35 0.88
CA SER A 37 9.23 39.19 0.35
C SER A 37 8.17 38.18 -0.03
N ARG A 38 8.18 37.71 -1.30
CA ARG A 38 7.40 36.55 -1.78
C ARG A 38 7.07 35.76 -0.55
N ALA A 39 5.81 35.71 -0.12
CA ALA A 39 5.46 34.94 1.07
C ALA A 39 6.16 33.61 0.82
N THR A 40 7.25 33.37 1.56
CA THR A 40 7.80 32.03 1.69
C THR A 40 6.54 31.34 2.12
N THR A 41 5.98 30.51 1.24
CA THR A 41 5.00 29.52 1.65
C THR A 41 5.70 28.89 2.83
N THR A 42 5.34 29.33 4.04
CA THR A 42 5.94 28.85 5.27
C THR A 42 5.72 27.37 5.11
N GLU A 43 6.79 26.62 4.92
CA GLU A 43 6.70 25.18 4.72
C GLU A 43 5.76 24.72 5.82
N ALA A 44 4.56 24.28 5.43
CA ALA A 44 3.49 24.12 6.41
C ALA A 44 4.06 23.25 7.51
N ALA A 45 4.11 23.79 8.74
CA ALA A 45 4.88 23.17 9.81
C ALA A 45 4.41 21.72 9.94
N ARG A 46 5.32 20.79 9.64
CA ARG A 46 5.04 19.36 9.73
C ARG A 46 5.16 18.98 11.19
N ILE A 47 4.04 18.63 11.81
CA ILE A 47 3.99 18.20 13.20
C ILE A 47 3.97 16.68 13.23
N ALA A 48 4.76 16.08 14.14
CA ALA A 48 4.70 14.66 14.39
C ALA A 48 3.28 14.25 14.79
N LEU A 49 2.80 13.12 14.28
CA LEU A 49 1.48 12.62 14.64
C LEU A 49 1.43 12.32 16.14
N ALA A 50 0.34 12.73 16.79
CA ALA A 50 0.02 12.34 18.16
C ALA A 50 -0.90 11.11 18.22
N GLU A 51 -1.51 10.76 17.08
CA GLU A 51 -2.39 9.62 16.92
C GLU A 51 -2.27 9.07 15.49
N SER A 52 -2.32 7.74 15.36
CA SER A 52 -2.41 7.06 14.06
C SER A 52 -3.32 5.85 14.18
N THR A 53 -4.10 5.57 13.14
CA THR A 53 -5.00 4.43 13.08
C THR A 53 -4.80 3.68 11.76
N LEU A 54 -4.71 2.35 11.85
CA LEU A 54 -4.72 1.41 10.73
C LEU A 54 -5.91 0.47 10.87
N THR A 55 -6.41 -0.02 9.73
CA THR A 55 -7.57 -0.92 9.69
C THR A 55 -7.15 -2.27 9.11
N CYS A 56 -7.45 -3.34 9.84
CA CYS A 56 -7.32 -4.71 9.37
C CYS A 56 -8.72 -5.26 9.04
N PRO A 57 -8.87 -6.15 8.04
CA PRO A 57 -10.19 -6.61 7.60
C PRO A 57 -10.94 -7.46 8.64
N GLY A 58 -10.25 -7.99 9.67
CA GLY A 58 -10.82 -8.97 10.59
C GLY A 58 -10.92 -10.35 9.94
N PRO A 59 -11.69 -11.29 10.53
CA PRO A 59 -11.82 -12.64 9.98
C PRO A 59 -12.29 -12.61 8.53
N GLU A 60 -11.48 -13.17 7.63
CA GLU A 60 -11.55 -12.90 6.20
C GLU A 60 -12.73 -13.60 5.56
N LEU A 61 -13.04 -14.80 6.05
CA LEU A 61 -14.08 -15.67 5.51
C LEU A 61 -15.39 -15.65 6.29
N VAL A 62 -15.68 -14.54 7.00
CA VAL A 62 -16.98 -14.36 7.68
C VAL A 62 -17.84 -13.22 7.12
N GLY A 63 -19.15 -13.29 7.31
CA GLY A 63 -20.07 -12.15 7.16
C GLY A 63 -20.66 -11.95 5.76
N ILE A 64 -21.04 -13.05 5.10
CA ILE A 64 -21.88 -13.02 3.90
C ILE A 64 -23.11 -13.89 4.17
N ASP A 65 -24.31 -13.32 4.04
CA ASP A 65 -25.55 -14.04 4.25
C ASP A 65 -25.69 -15.21 3.27
N GLY A 66 -25.99 -16.40 3.79
CA GLY A 66 -26.17 -17.61 2.98
C GLY A 66 -24.87 -18.29 2.53
N VAL A 67 -23.71 -17.82 3.00
CA VAL A 67 -22.41 -18.46 2.80
C VAL A 67 -21.88 -18.92 4.16
N ASP A 68 -21.36 -20.14 4.24
CA ASP A 68 -20.82 -20.66 5.49
C ASP A 68 -19.59 -19.86 5.94
N ASP A 69 -19.60 -19.44 7.20
CA ASP A 69 -18.47 -18.75 7.82
C ASP A 69 -17.35 -19.76 8.13
N VAL A 70 -16.12 -19.41 7.75
CA VAL A 70 -14.93 -20.22 8.05
C VAL A 70 -14.04 -19.46 9.04
N ALA A 71 -13.76 -20.09 10.18
CA ALA A 71 -12.90 -19.49 11.21
C ALA A 71 -11.42 -19.55 10.80
N THR A 72 -10.85 -18.41 10.43
CA THR A 72 -9.42 -18.27 10.06
C THR A 72 -8.51 -17.85 11.23
N ARG A 73 -9.12 -17.43 12.35
CA ARG A 73 -8.45 -17.02 13.61
C ARG A 73 -7.31 -16.03 13.43
N PRO A 74 -7.56 -14.86 12.80
CA PRO A 74 -6.50 -13.93 12.45
C PRO A 74 -5.73 -13.44 13.67
N LEU A 75 -4.42 -13.33 13.50
CA LEU A 75 -3.49 -12.71 14.43
C LEU A 75 -3.17 -11.30 13.95
N ILE A 76 -3.48 -10.32 14.77
CA ILE A 76 -3.12 -8.92 14.55
C ILE A 76 -1.77 -8.67 15.20
N VAL A 77 -0.80 -8.25 14.41
CA VAL A 77 0.52 -7.83 14.87
C VAL A 77 0.73 -6.36 14.58
N ALA A 78 1.26 -5.61 15.54
CA ALA A 78 1.51 -4.20 15.38
C ALA A 78 2.72 -3.75 16.18
N ASP A 79 3.42 -2.74 15.67
CA ASP A 79 4.57 -2.17 16.35
C ASP A 79 4.72 -0.67 16.04
N THR A 80 5.35 0.04 16.95
CA THR A 80 5.71 1.46 16.81
C THR A 80 7.11 1.59 16.23
N ALA A 81 7.34 2.62 15.41
CA ALA A 81 8.64 2.80 14.79
C ALA A 81 9.77 2.92 15.85
N PRO A 82 10.89 2.18 15.67
CA PRO A 82 12.02 2.25 16.59
C PRO A 82 12.70 3.62 16.53
N ALA A 83 13.48 3.94 17.57
CA ALA A 83 14.12 5.24 17.72
C ALA A 83 15.00 5.64 16.51
N ALA A 84 15.69 4.68 15.89
CA ALA A 84 16.51 4.91 14.70
C ALA A 84 15.66 5.40 13.51
N VAL A 85 14.49 4.78 13.29
CA VAL A 85 13.56 5.16 12.22
C VAL A 85 12.95 6.53 12.49
N LEU A 86 12.52 6.80 13.73
CA LEU A 86 11.99 8.11 14.12
C LEU A 86 13.02 9.22 13.94
N THR A 87 14.27 8.97 14.35
CA THR A 87 15.37 9.93 14.18
C THR A 87 15.67 10.19 12.70
N ALA A 88 15.61 9.17 11.84
CA ALA A 88 15.76 9.33 10.39
C ALA A 88 14.64 10.21 9.78
N GLN A 89 13.49 10.33 10.44
CA GLN A 89 12.40 11.24 10.07
C GLN A 89 12.44 12.58 10.80
N ALA A 90 13.56 12.92 11.46
CA ALA A 90 13.72 14.11 12.29
C ALA A 90 12.68 14.23 13.44
N ILE A 91 12.24 13.09 13.98
CA ILE A 91 11.33 13.01 15.12
C ILE A 91 12.10 12.51 16.34
N THR A 92 12.03 13.24 17.45
CA THR A 92 12.64 12.82 18.71
C THR A 92 11.71 11.85 19.46
N PRO A 93 12.14 10.59 19.70
CA PRO A 93 11.32 9.59 20.37
C PRO A 93 11.28 9.83 21.88
N THR A 94 10.47 10.79 22.32
CA THR A 94 10.19 11.03 23.73
C THR A 94 8.95 10.23 24.16
N GLY A 95 8.81 9.85 25.43
CA GLY A 95 7.57 9.27 25.97
C GLY A 95 7.26 7.80 25.58
N THR A 96 6.05 7.37 25.94
CA THR A 96 5.50 6.02 25.73
C THR A 96 4.49 6.00 24.57
N ALA A 97 4.18 4.79 24.08
CA ALA A 97 3.10 4.56 23.13
C ALA A 97 1.87 4.02 23.86
N GLY A 98 0.68 4.57 23.58
CA GLY A 98 -0.59 3.91 23.88
C GLY A 98 -1.05 3.15 22.64
N LEU A 99 -0.50 1.96 22.40
CA LEU A 99 -0.87 1.11 21.26
C LEU A 99 -2.03 0.20 21.64
N SER A 100 -3.03 0.08 20.79
CA SER A 100 -4.16 -0.84 20.97
C SER A 100 -4.58 -1.49 19.67
N ALA A 101 -5.04 -2.74 19.76
CA ALA A 101 -5.73 -3.46 18.70
C ALA A 101 -7.06 -3.95 19.27
N ALA A 102 -8.17 -3.54 18.66
CA ALA A 102 -9.51 -3.87 19.13
C ALA A 102 -10.49 -3.99 17.95
N PRO A 103 -11.59 -4.74 18.11
CA PRO A 103 -12.70 -4.74 17.16
C PRO A 103 -13.10 -3.30 16.82
N LEU A 104 -13.30 -3.04 15.52
CA LEU A 104 -13.74 -1.75 15.04
C LEU A 104 -15.14 -1.47 15.58
N ALA A 105 -15.27 -0.40 16.36
CA ALA A 105 -16.51 -0.02 17.01
C ALA A 105 -16.59 1.50 17.19
N ALA A 106 -17.80 2.00 17.41
CA ALA A 106 -18.01 3.40 17.74
C ALA A 106 -17.33 3.77 19.06
N PRO A 107 -16.80 5.01 19.19
CA PRO A 107 -16.24 5.51 20.44
C PRO A 107 -17.16 5.29 21.64
N GLY A 108 -16.60 4.83 22.76
CA GLY A 108 -17.36 4.53 23.98
C GLY A 108 -17.93 3.11 24.04
N SER A 109 -17.85 2.33 22.95
CA SER A 109 -18.13 0.89 22.98
C SER A 109 -17.06 0.14 23.76
N VAL A 110 -17.47 -0.82 24.60
CA VAL A 110 -16.53 -1.75 25.23
C VAL A 110 -16.22 -2.85 24.22
N ALA A 111 -15.10 -2.70 23.50
CA ALA A 111 -14.59 -3.72 22.59
C ALA A 111 -13.44 -4.48 23.26
N GLY A 112 -13.57 -5.80 23.40
CA GLY A 112 -12.49 -6.65 23.91
C GLY A 112 -11.31 -6.63 22.94
N GLY A 113 -10.11 -6.30 23.41
CA GLY A 113 -8.91 -6.16 22.57
C GLY A 113 -7.63 -6.29 23.37
N ARG A 114 -6.50 -5.94 22.76
CA ARG A 114 -5.19 -5.89 23.42
C ARG A 114 -4.65 -4.47 23.41
N THR A 115 -4.08 -4.05 24.54
CA THR A 115 -3.43 -2.75 24.70
C THR A 115 -2.00 -2.95 25.19
N SER A 116 -1.08 -2.15 24.68
CA SER A 116 0.31 -2.07 25.12
C SER A 116 0.63 -0.63 25.48
N THR A 117 1.14 -0.42 26.69
CA THR A 117 1.59 0.90 27.18
C THR A 117 3.13 0.95 27.30
N ALA A 118 3.82 0.01 26.66
CA ALA A 118 5.26 -0.08 26.70
C ALA A 118 5.92 1.12 26.01
N THR A 119 7.20 1.36 26.34
CA THR A 119 7.98 2.44 25.73
C THR A 119 8.09 2.25 24.22
N ALA A 120 8.38 1.03 23.74
CA ALA A 120 8.08 0.63 22.36
C ALA A 120 6.84 -0.27 22.42
N GLY A 121 5.79 0.10 21.71
CA GLY A 121 4.53 -0.63 21.77
C GLY A 121 4.54 -1.77 20.76
N GLU A 122 4.61 -3.01 21.23
CA GLU A 122 4.35 -4.20 20.42
C GLU A 122 3.00 -4.83 20.83
N ILE A 123 2.24 -5.29 19.85
CA ILE A 123 1.05 -6.10 20.03
C ILE A 123 1.13 -7.34 19.15
N ALA A 124 0.75 -8.47 19.74
CA ALA A 124 0.32 -9.67 19.02
C ALA A 124 -1.02 -10.11 19.63
N TRP A 125 -2.13 -10.02 18.90
CA TRP A 125 -3.46 -10.30 19.43
C TRP A 125 -4.23 -11.21 18.49
N ARG A 126 -4.60 -12.40 18.97
CA ARG A 126 -5.45 -13.31 18.22
C ARG A 126 -6.89 -12.85 18.40
N VAL A 127 -7.54 -12.57 17.28
CA VAL A 127 -8.96 -12.20 17.26
C VAL A 127 -9.78 -13.40 17.74
N PRO A 128 -10.79 -13.20 18.61
CA PRO A 128 -11.70 -14.26 19.05
C PRO A 128 -12.40 -14.96 17.87
N ASP A 129 -12.69 -16.25 18.04
CA ASP A 129 -13.29 -17.10 17.00
C ASP A 129 -14.71 -16.66 16.60
N ASP A 130 -15.43 -15.96 17.48
CA ASP A 130 -16.79 -15.45 17.27
C ASP A 130 -16.82 -14.02 16.71
N ALA A 131 -15.65 -13.42 16.43
CA ALA A 131 -15.58 -12.08 15.88
C ALA A 131 -16.04 -12.05 14.41
N THR A 132 -16.83 -11.04 14.05
CA THR A 132 -17.31 -10.82 12.68
C THR A 132 -16.93 -9.46 12.11
N THR A 133 -16.31 -8.61 12.93
CA THR A 133 -15.99 -7.23 12.62
C THR A 133 -14.53 -7.06 12.21
N ALA A 134 -14.24 -5.96 11.53
CA ALA A 134 -12.89 -5.50 11.29
C ALA A 134 -12.15 -5.15 12.60
N VAL A 135 -10.84 -4.91 12.51
CA VAL A 135 -10.00 -4.51 13.65
C VAL A 135 -9.41 -3.13 13.40
N ALA A 136 -9.50 -2.26 14.40
CA ALA A 136 -8.78 -1.00 14.44
C ALA A 136 -7.49 -1.17 15.25
N VAL A 137 -6.36 -0.78 14.67
CA VAL A 137 -5.10 -0.66 15.39
C VAL A 137 -4.79 0.82 15.54
N THR A 138 -4.80 1.29 16.79
CA THR A 138 -4.62 2.71 17.11
C THR A 138 -3.40 2.89 17.99
N VAL A 139 -2.64 3.95 17.74
CA VAL A 139 -1.56 4.37 18.62
C VAL A 139 -1.77 5.83 19.00
N THR A 140 -1.55 6.14 20.26
CA THR A 140 -1.59 7.50 20.79
C THR A 140 -0.28 7.87 21.48
N GLY A 141 0.00 9.17 21.55
CA GLY A 141 1.19 9.72 22.19
C GLY A 141 2.32 10.00 21.20
N THR A 142 3.48 10.33 21.74
CA THR A 142 4.67 10.80 21.01
C THR A 142 5.35 9.72 20.16
N ARG A 143 4.90 8.47 20.27
CA ARG A 143 5.33 7.33 19.44
C ARG A 143 4.26 6.85 18.44
N ALA A 144 3.22 7.65 18.24
CA ALA A 144 2.26 7.43 17.16
C ALA A 144 2.85 7.49 15.73
N PRO A 145 3.90 8.31 15.44
CA PRO A 145 4.54 8.32 14.14
C PRO A 145 5.12 6.95 13.79
N GLY A 146 4.88 6.51 12.55
CA GLY A 146 5.51 5.30 12.03
C GLY A 146 4.86 3.98 12.45
N LEU A 147 3.62 4.01 12.98
CA LEU A 147 2.81 2.81 13.26
C LEU A 147 2.79 1.88 12.05
N VAL A 148 3.02 0.60 12.30
CA VAL A 148 2.78 -0.48 11.35
C VAL A 148 1.90 -1.53 12.00
N ALA A 149 1.05 -2.16 11.21
CA ALA A 149 0.22 -3.26 11.65
C ALA A 149 -0.05 -4.22 10.49
N ALA A 150 -0.30 -5.47 10.82
CA ALA A 150 -0.61 -6.50 9.87
C ALA A 150 -1.51 -7.57 10.48
N GLN A 151 -2.17 -8.32 9.59
CA GLN A 151 -2.99 -9.47 9.92
C GLN A 151 -2.38 -10.74 9.33
N GLU A 152 -2.31 -11.79 10.13
CA GLU A 152 -1.82 -13.13 9.74
C GLU A 152 -2.85 -14.19 10.04
N SER A 153 -3.20 -15.00 9.05
CA SER A 153 -4.06 -16.16 9.22
C SER A 153 -3.30 -17.40 8.73
N LEU A 154 -3.00 -18.31 9.66
CA LEU A 154 -2.44 -19.62 9.36
C LEU A 154 -3.56 -20.64 9.54
N VAL A 155 -4.12 -21.10 8.41
CA VAL A 155 -5.24 -22.02 8.38
C VAL A 155 -4.70 -23.43 8.15
N THR A 156 -4.68 -24.22 9.22
CA THR A 156 -4.13 -25.59 9.24
C THR A 156 -5.04 -26.57 9.99
N ASP A 157 -6.17 -26.11 10.49
CA ASP A 157 -7.12 -26.88 11.28
C ASP A 157 -8.01 -27.77 10.40
N ALA A 158 -8.39 -28.94 10.93
CA ALA A 158 -9.20 -29.91 10.21
C ALA A 158 -10.59 -29.36 9.79
N PRO A 159 -11.32 -28.60 10.63
CA PRO A 159 -12.63 -28.06 10.23
C PRO A 159 -12.56 -27.11 9.02
N ALA A 160 -11.59 -26.19 8.99
CA ALA A 160 -11.42 -25.33 7.83
C ALA A 160 -11.00 -26.11 6.57
N ALA A 161 -10.19 -27.16 6.73
CA ALA A 161 -9.79 -28.02 5.63
C ALA A 161 -10.98 -28.81 5.03
N GLU A 162 -11.96 -29.22 5.84
CA GLU A 162 -13.22 -29.83 5.38
C GLU A 162 -14.06 -28.86 4.53
N LEU A 163 -13.92 -27.55 4.79
CA LEU A 163 -14.53 -26.46 4.02
C LEU A 163 -13.63 -25.97 2.88
N GLY A 164 -12.57 -26.69 2.55
CA GLY A 164 -11.69 -26.37 1.42
C GLY A 164 -10.62 -25.31 1.71
N VAL A 165 -10.47 -24.85 2.96
CA VAL A 165 -9.58 -23.73 3.29
C VAL A 165 -8.33 -24.22 4.03
N ARG A 166 -7.17 -23.87 3.47
CA ARG A 166 -5.83 -24.14 4.02
C ARG A 166 -4.88 -23.14 3.39
N GLY A 167 -4.00 -22.54 4.18
CA GLY A 167 -3.06 -21.57 3.62
C GLY A 167 -2.37 -20.73 4.68
N LEU A 168 -1.49 -19.87 4.21
CA LEU A 168 -0.93 -18.78 4.99
C LEU A 168 -1.30 -17.47 4.30
N MET A 169 -2.09 -16.66 4.97
CA MET A 169 -2.48 -15.35 4.48
C MET A 169 -1.83 -14.26 5.33
N SER A 170 -1.39 -13.18 4.69
CA SER A 170 -0.70 -12.10 5.36
C SER A 170 -0.95 -10.78 4.67
N LEU A 171 -1.52 -9.82 5.39
CA LEU A 171 -1.90 -8.53 4.83
C LEU A 171 -1.43 -7.39 5.73
N ALA A 172 -0.88 -6.34 5.12
CA ALA A 172 -0.62 -5.09 5.85
C ALA A 172 -1.94 -4.37 6.13
N CYS A 173 -2.14 -3.95 7.37
CA CYS A 173 -3.27 -3.11 7.73
C CYS A 173 -2.99 -1.69 7.26
N THR A 174 -3.94 -1.07 6.56
CA THR A 174 -3.73 0.22 5.89
C THR A 174 -4.68 1.28 6.42
N PRO A 175 -4.37 2.58 6.25
CA PRO A 175 -5.36 3.63 6.39
C PRO A 175 -6.45 3.48 5.32
N ALA A 176 -7.68 3.89 5.64
CA ALA A 176 -8.74 3.95 4.64
C ALA A 176 -8.42 4.94 3.51
N THR A 177 -8.88 4.62 2.30
CA THR A 177 -8.65 5.34 1.05
C THR A 177 -9.97 5.59 0.31
N ALA A 178 -9.94 6.52 -0.64
CA ALA A 178 -11.06 6.79 -1.55
C ALA A 178 -10.93 6.03 -2.87
N ASP A 179 -9.73 5.53 -3.18
CA ASP A 179 -9.39 4.84 -4.42
C ASP A 179 -8.50 3.65 -4.06
N ALA A 180 -8.85 2.46 -4.56
CA ALA A 180 -8.06 1.25 -4.39
C ALA A 180 -8.23 0.31 -5.58
N TRP A 181 -7.11 -0.07 -6.18
CA TRP A 181 -7.03 -1.21 -7.10
C TRP A 181 -6.57 -2.46 -6.35
N LEU A 182 -7.32 -3.55 -6.48
CA LEU A 182 -7.04 -4.84 -5.86
C LEU A 182 -6.82 -5.87 -6.96
N ILE A 183 -5.62 -6.43 -7.02
CA ILE A 183 -5.21 -7.38 -8.05
C ILE A 183 -5.06 -8.76 -7.44
N GLY A 184 -6.02 -9.65 -7.72
CA GLY A 184 -6.04 -11.01 -7.19
C GLY A 184 -7.21 -11.84 -7.74
N GLY A 185 -7.29 -13.11 -7.36
CA GLY A 185 -8.31 -14.04 -7.83
C GLY A 185 -8.01 -14.74 -9.15
N GLY A 186 -8.93 -15.54 -9.64
CA GLY A 186 -8.85 -16.18 -10.94
C GLY A 186 -10.02 -17.10 -11.21
N GLY A 187 -10.25 -17.40 -12.49
CA GLY A 187 -11.31 -18.31 -12.88
C GLY A 187 -11.00 -19.77 -12.57
N GLY A 188 -12.04 -20.59 -12.70
CA GLY A 188 -11.97 -22.05 -12.58
C GLY A 188 -12.70 -22.58 -11.35
N ALA A 189 -13.10 -23.85 -11.43
CA ALA A 189 -13.87 -24.50 -10.38
C ALA A 189 -13.13 -24.45 -9.03
N GLY A 190 -13.85 -24.04 -7.99
CA GLY A 190 -13.33 -23.98 -6.61
C GLY A 190 -12.48 -22.75 -6.29
N ARG A 191 -12.35 -21.78 -7.20
CA ARG A 191 -11.90 -20.43 -6.86
C ARG A 191 -13.06 -19.62 -6.31
N GLN A 192 -12.77 -18.78 -5.31
CA GLN A 192 -13.74 -17.85 -4.75
C GLN A 192 -13.02 -16.62 -4.24
N GLU A 193 -13.41 -15.45 -4.75
CA GLU A 193 -12.92 -14.17 -4.29
C GLU A 193 -13.96 -13.42 -3.44
N ARG A 194 -13.47 -12.81 -2.36
CA ARG A 194 -14.26 -12.00 -1.45
C ARG A 194 -13.66 -10.61 -1.32
N LEU A 195 -14.41 -9.61 -1.75
CA LEU A 195 -14.11 -8.21 -1.48
C LEU A 195 -14.62 -7.85 -0.08
N VAL A 196 -13.72 -7.48 0.82
CA VAL A 196 -14.03 -6.96 2.16
C VAL A 196 -13.80 -5.46 2.19
N LEU A 197 -14.86 -4.71 2.48
CA LEU A 197 -14.87 -3.25 2.62
C LEU A 197 -15.12 -2.88 4.07
N VAL A 198 -14.26 -2.04 4.63
CA VAL A 198 -14.36 -1.58 6.03
C VAL A 198 -14.41 -0.07 6.07
N ASN A 199 -15.39 0.48 6.79
CA ASN A 199 -15.54 1.90 7.03
C ASN A 199 -15.11 2.23 8.47
N PRO A 200 -13.90 2.78 8.71
CA PRO A 200 -13.49 3.19 10.04
C PRO A 200 -14.11 4.53 10.49
N GLY A 201 -14.89 5.19 9.63
CA GLY A 201 -15.49 6.49 9.89
C GLY A 201 -16.80 6.42 10.67
N ALA A 202 -17.17 7.57 11.26
CA ALA A 202 -18.41 7.76 12.02
C ALA A 202 -19.66 7.95 11.16
N ASN A 203 -19.50 8.13 9.85
CA ASN A 203 -20.60 8.31 8.90
C ASN A 203 -20.64 7.12 7.94
N PRO A 204 -21.81 6.77 7.36
CA PRO A 204 -21.87 5.77 6.30
C PRO A 204 -20.93 6.14 5.16
N ALA A 205 -20.27 5.12 4.60
CA ALA A 205 -19.45 5.25 3.40
C ALA A 205 -20.18 4.57 2.22
N THR A 206 -19.98 5.10 1.02
CA THR A 206 -20.52 4.51 -0.21
C THR A 206 -19.37 4.26 -1.16
N ALA A 207 -19.09 2.99 -1.43
CA ALA A 207 -18.09 2.54 -2.39
C ALA A 207 -18.78 2.12 -3.69
N VAL A 208 -18.12 2.37 -4.82
CA VAL A 208 -18.48 1.93 -6.15
C VAL A 208 -17.41 0.92 -6.54
N VAL A 209 -17.86 -0.29 -6.85
CA VAL A 209 -17.01 -1.44 -7.17
C VAL A 209 -17.13 -1.71 -8.67
N SER A 210 -15.99 -1.75 -9.35
CA SER A 210 -15.88 -2.19 -10.73
C SER A 210 -14.97 -3.42 -10.78
N VAL A 211 -15.40 -4.45 -11.51
CA VAL A 211 -14.63 -5.67 -11.75
C VAL A 211 -14.23 -5.68 -13.22
N HIS A 212 -12.92 -5.66 -13.46
CA HIS A 212 -12.29 -5.72 -14.75
C HIS A 212 -11.88 -7.16 -15.04
N GLY A 213 -12.14 -7.61 -16.26
CA GLY A 213 -11.84 -8.95 -16.72
C GLY A 213 -11.10 -8.98 -18.05
N VAL A 214 -10.86 -10.19 -18.56
CA VAL A 214 -10.28 -10.37 -19.90
C VAL A 214 -11.21 -9.75 -20.96
N SER A 215 -10.67 -9.20 -22.04
CA SER A 215 -11.48 -8.44 -23.03
C SER A 215 -12.62 -9.24 -23.68
N THR A 216 -12.54 -10.56 -23.70
CA THR A 216 -13.60 -11.44 -24.23
C THR A 216 -14.72 -11.70 -23.22
N SER A 217 -14.51 -11.27 -21.98
CA SER A 217 -15.45 -11.48 -20.89
C SER A 217 -16.61 -10.50 -20.98
N ALA A 218 -17.82 -11.03 -21.08
CA ALA A 218 -19.04 -10.25 -20.97
C ALA A 218 -19.38 -9.90 -19.50
N THR A 219 -18.58 -10.36 -18.53
CA THR A 219 -18.87 -10.29 -17.10
C THR A 219 -18.14 -9.17 -16.35
N SER A 220 -17.43 -8.29 -17.06
CA SER A 220 -16.93 -7.05 -16.43
C SER A 220 -18.09 -6.20 -15.91
N VAL A 221 -18.09 -5.92 -14.61
CA VAL A 221 -19.09 -5.08 -13.94
C VAL A 221 -18.50 -3.71 -13.73
N THR A 222 -19.26 -2.68 -14.07
CA THR A 222 -18.91 -1.30 -13.70
C THR A 222 -20.01 -0.72 -12.83
N GLY A 223 -19.63 -0.09 -11.72
CA GLY A 223 -20.55 0.75 -10.98
C GLY A 223 -21.40 0.10 -9.89
N HIS A 224 -21.05 -1.09 -9.37
CA HIS A 224 -21.82 -1.72 -8.29
C HIS A 224 -21.64 -0.94 -6.98
N SER A 225 -22.72 -0.36 -6.45
CA SER A 225 -22.66 0.49 -5.26
C SER A 225 -22.86 -0.32 -3.99
N VAL A 226 -21.92 -0.21 -3.05
CA VAL A 226 -21.97 -0.83 -1.72
C VAL A 226 -22.00 0.26 -0.65
N THR A 227 -22.97 0.20 0.26
CA THR A 227 -23.05 1.10 1.42
C THR A 227 -22.54 0.39 2.65
N ILE A 228 -21.58 1.00 3.35
CA ILE A 228 -20.96 0.45 4.55
C ILE A 228 -21.33 1.34 5.73
N ALA A 229 -21.93 0.73 6.76
CA ALA A 229 -22.33 1.42 7.98
C ALA A 229 -21.14 2.10 8.69
N PRO A 230 -21.38 3.12 9.55
CA PRO A 230 -20.35 3.66 10.43
C PRO A 230 -19.68 2.56 11.25
N TYR A 231 -18.34 2.59 11.32
CA TYR A 231 -17.55 1.54 12.00
C TYR A 231 -17.88 0.12 11.52
N GLY A 232 -18.43 0.01 10.30
CA GLY A 232 -19.00 -1.21 9.75
C GLY A 232 -18.06 -1.92 8.77
N ARG A 233 -18.45 -3.15 8.45
CA ARG A 233 -17.80 -4.04 7.49
C ARG A 233 -18.85 -4.59 6.54
N SER A 234 -18.53 -4.70 5.26
CA SER A 234 -19.36 -5.33 4.24
C SER A 234 -18.49 -6.26 3.40
N SER A 235 -19.03 -7.42 3.05
CA SER A 235 -18.34 -8.42 2.22
C SER A 235 -19.16 -8.72 0.98
N VAL A 236 -18.52 -8.83 -0.18
CA VAL A 236 -19.16 -9.14 -1.47
C VAL A 236 -18.36 -10.23 -2.17
N LEU A 237 -19.03 -11.29 -2.66
CA LEU A 237 -18.39 -12.29 -3.51
C LEU A 237 -18.27 -11.77 -4.94
N LEU A 238 -17.10 -11.94 -5.57
CA LEU A 238 -16.94 -11.52 -6.95
C LEU A 238 -17.74 -12.37 -7.93
N ASP A 239 -18.01 -13.65 -7.63
CA ASP A 239 -18.88 -14.51 -8.45
C ASP A 239 -20.29 -13.94 -8.62
N GLY A 240 -20.78 -13.18 -7.63
CA GLY A 240 -22.06 -12.48 -7.71
C GLY A 240 -22.04 -11.21 -8.57
N LEU A 241 -20.85 -10.71 -8.89
CA LEU A 241 -20.65 -9.53 -9.75
C LEU A 241 -20.22 -9.97 -11.15
N ALA A 242 -19.08 -10.65 -11.25
CA ALA A 242 -18.43 -11.08 -12.48
C ALA A 242 -18.21 -12.60 -12.45
N PRO A 243 -19.27 -13.40 -12.70
CA PRO A 243 -19.17 -14.85 -12.64
C PRO A 243 -18.16 -15.39 -13.66
N ASP A 244 -17.43 -16.43 -13.26
CA ASP A 244 -16.45 -17.15 -14.09
C ASP A 244 -15.37 -16.25 -14.74
N GLU A 245 -15.06 -15.09 -14.14
CA GLU A 245 -14.01 -14.22 -14.66
C GLU A 245 -12.62 -14.84 -14.43
N ASP A 246 -11.89 -15.09 -15.53
CA ASP A 246 -10.60 -15.77 -15.49
C ASP A 246 -9.49 -14.93 -14.85
N ALA A 247 -9.52 -13.61 -15.05
CA ALA A 247 -8.48 -12.72 -14.58
C ALA A 247 -9.06 -11.45 -13.93
N PRO A 248 -9.77 -11.56 -12.80
CA PRO A 248 -10.42 -10.42 -12.20
C PRO A 248 -9.41 -9.42 -11.64
N ALA A 249 -9.76 -8.14 -11.75
CA ALA A 249 -9.15 -7.06 -10.99
C ALA A 249 -10.25 -6.12 -10.52
N VAL A 250 -10.17 -5.66 -9.27
CA VAL A 250 -11.23 -4.84 -8.67
C VAL A 250 -10.74 -3.42 -8.49
N HIS A 251 -11.54 -2.47 -8.95
CA HIS A 251 -11.37 -1.05 -8.64
C HIS A 251 -12.48 -0.62 -7.68
N VAL A 252 -12.08 0.04 -6.60
CA VAL A 252 -12.98 0.56 -5.57
C VAL A 252 -12.79 2.07 -5.47
N ASP A 253 -13.83 2.82 -5.82
CA ASP A 253 -13.93 4.26 -5.65
C ASP A 253 -14.95 4.63 -4.58
N THR A 254 -14.68 5.59 -3.70
CA THR A 254 -15.70 6.09 -2.77
C THR A 254 -16.42 7.32 -3.29
N ARG A 255 -17.76 7.29 -3.26
CA ARG A 255 -18.63 8.46 -3.48
C ARG A 255 -18.73 9.31 -2.22
N SER A 256 -18.63 8.68 -1.05
CA SER A 256 -18.63 9.31 0.26
C SER A 256 -17.87 8.45 1.27
N GLY A 257 -17.21 9.10 2.23
CA GLY A 257 -16.35 8.42 3.20
C GLY A 257 -15.06 7.86 2.61
N LEU A 258 -14.30 7.15 3.44
CA LEU A 258 -13.12 6.40 3.04
C LEU A 258 -13.31 4.94 3.47
N VAL A 259 -12.75 4.00 2.72
CA VAL A 259 -12.82 2.57 3.03
C VAL A 259 -11.44 1.95 3.05
N SER A 260 -11.23 0.96 3.92
CA SER A 260 -10.18 -0.03 3.73
C SER A 260 -10.75 -1.14 2.86
N ALA A 261 -10.03 -1.52 1.81
CA ALA A 261 -10.46 -2.54 0.86
C ALA A 261 -9.46 -3.69 0.81
N THR A 262 -9.95 -4.92 0.78
CA THR A 262 -9.16 -6.14 0.74
C THR A 262 -9.85 -7.15 -0.16
N LEU A 263 -9.08 -7.78 -1.04
CA LEU A 263 -9.58 -8.88 -1.86
C LEU A 263 -8.94 -10.18 -1.37
N VAL A 264 -9.77 -11.09 -0.86
CA VAL A 264 -9.38 -12.41 -0.37
C VAL A 264 -9.62 -13.41 -1.49
N ASP A 265 -8.62 -14.23 -1.80
CA ASP A 265 -8.69 -15.31 -2.81
C ASP A 265 -8.52 -16.66 -2.10
N THR A 266 -9.46 -17.56 -2.35
CA THR A 266 -9.43 -18.94 -1.87
C THR A 266 -9.49 -19.89 -3.05
N TRP A 267 -8.75 -21.01 -2.95
CA TRP A 267 -8.73 -22.01 -4.02
C TRP A 267 -8.85 -23.43 -3.50
N VAL A 268 -9.77 -24.15 -4.13
CA VAL A 268 -9.93 -25.59 -4.04
C VAL A 268 -9.82 -26.19 -5.45
N ASP A 269 -9.06 -27.27 -5.57
CA ASP A 269 -8.98 -28.08 -6.79
C ASP A 269 -9.64 -29.44 -6.52
N GLY A 270 -10.89 -29.57 -6.96
CA GLY A 270 -11.76 -30.70 -6.63
C GLY A 270 -12.09 -30.74 -5.13
N VAL A 271 -11.37 -31.55 -4.38
CA VAL A 271 -11.46 -31.66 -2.90
C VAL A 271 -10.17 -31.27 -2.21
N THR A 272 -9.17 -30.77 -2.96
CA THR A 272 -7.85 -30.43 -2.43
C THR A 272 -7.75 -28.92 -2.23
N PRO A 273 -7.66 -28.42 -1.00
CA PRO A 273 -7.32 -27.03 -0.73
C PRO A 273 -5.97 -26.65 -1.37
N ARG A 274 -5.92 -25.54 -2.08
CA ARG A 274 -4.75 -25.04 -2.81
C ARG A 274 -4.20 -23.73 -2.28
N GLY A 275 -4.87 -23.08 -1.34
CA GLY A 275 -4.37 -21.87 -0.69
C GLY A 275 -5.49 -20.91 -0.29
N ILE A 276 -5.11 -19.97 0.57
CA ILE A 276 -5.83 -18.73 0.82
C ILE A 276 -4.78 -17.63 0.92
N ASP A 277 -5.00 -16.53 0.20
CA ASP A 277 -4.24 -15.30 0.42
C ASP A 277 -5.12 -14.06 0.21
N ALA A 278 -4.60 -12.88 0.54
CA ALA A 278 -5.31 -11.62 0.34
C ALA A 278 -4.40 -10.53 -0.19
N THR A 279 -4.96 -9.64 -1.00
CA THR A 279 -4.28 -8.48 -1.56
C THR A 279 -4.91 -7.18 -1.06
N GLY A 280 -4.06 -6.18 -0.82
CA GLY A 280 -4.46 -4.82 -0.50
C GLY A 280 -4.35 -3.90 -1.72
N PRO A 281 -4.54 -2.58 -1.52
CA PRO A 281 -4.41 -1.61 -2.60
C PRO A 281 -3.04 -1.66 -3.27
N ALA A 282 -3.05 -1.77 -4.59
CA ALA A 282 -1.87 -1.62 -5.43
C ALA A 282 -1.45 -0.16 -5.56
N ALA A 283 -0.24 0.04 -6.08
CA ALA A 283 0.23 1.33 -6.50
C ALA A 283 -0.76 1.98 -7.48
N PRO A 284 -0.93 3.31 -7.44
CA PRO A 284 -1.76 4.01 -8.40
C PRO A 284 -1.36 3.70 -9.84
N GLU A 285 -2.31 3.88 -10.75
CA GLU A 285 -2.08 3.71 -12.19
C GLU A 285 -0.91 4.55 -12.69
N GLY A 286 -0.19 4.02 -13.68
CA GLY A 286 0.97 4.67 -14.24
C GLY A 286 1.64 3.84 -15.33
N LEU A 287 2.68 4.42 -15.93
CA LEU A 287 3.42 3.80 -17.02
C LEU A 287 4.47 2.77 -16.55
N ARG A 288 4.70 2.70 -15.23
CA ARG A 288 5.69 1.81 -14.62
C ARG A 288 5.16 1.28 -13.29
N GLN A 289 4.98 -0.02 -13.21
CA GLN A 289 4.58 -0.73 -11.99
C GLN A 289 5.73 -1.63 -11.54
N LEU A 290 6.03 -1.65 -10.23
CA LEU A 290 7.08 -2.51 -9.66
C LEU A 290 6.47 -3.36 -8.55
N ILE A 291 6.61 -4.67 -8.72
CA ILE A 291 6.07 -5.71 -7.83
C ILE A 291 7.27 -6.37 -7.14
N PRO A 292 7.66 -5.95 -5.93
CA PRO A 292 8.73 -6.61 -5.19
C PRO A 292 8.29 -8.01 -4.73
N ALA A 293 9.22 -8.82 -4.21
CA ALA A 293 8.91 -10.09 -3.55
C ALA A 293 8.25 -11.18 -4.44
N VAL A 294 8.24 -10.98 -5.75
CA VAL A 294 8.04 -12.05 -6.74
C VAL A 294 9.36 -12.78 -6.89
N ALA A 295 9.66 -13.66 -5.93
CA ALA A 295 10.98 -14.25 -5.75
C ALA A 295 11.02 -15.72 -6.18
N GLY A 296 12.02 -16.09 -6.98
CA GLY A 296 12.21 -17.46 -7.44
C GLY A 296 12.59 -18.45 -6.32
N PRO A 297 12.57 -19.76 -6.61
CA PRO A 297 12.33 -20.38 -7.92
C PRO A 297 10.85 -20.67 -8.26
N ASP A 298 9.94 -20.24 -7.38
CA ASP A 298 8.50 -20.47 -7.48
C ASP A 298 7.93 -19.89 -8.81
N PRO A 299 6.99 -20.57 -9.50
CA PRO A 299 6.28 -19.99 -10.64
C PRO A 299 5.51 -18.74 -10.26
N ALA A 300 5.33 -17.82 -11.20
CA ALA A 300 4.55 -16.62 -10.99
C ALA A 300 3.66 -16.28 -12.18
N ARG A 301 2.60 -15.52 -11.90
CA ARG A 301 1.68 -14.96 -12.88
C ARG A 301 1.57 -13.47 -12.62
N VAL A 302 1.82 -12.64 -13.63
CA VAL A 302 1.70 -11.18 -13.52
C VAL A 302 0.38 -10.76 -14.12
N ARG A 303 -0.51 -10.17 -13.32
CA ARG A 303 -1.78 -9.62 -13.78
C ARG A 303 -1.65 -8.13 -14.00
N ILE A 304 -2.11 -7.68 -15.16
CA ILE A 304 -2.05 -6.29 -15.61
C ILE A 304 -3.46 -5.84 -15.96
N VAL A 305 -3.81 -4.61 -15.59
CA VAL A 305 -5.04 -3.94 -15.98
C VAL A 305 -4.68 -2.69 -16.77
N ALA A 306 -5.22 -2.53 -17.99
CA ALA A 306 -5.20 -1.24 -18.68
C ALA A 306 -6.37 -0.39 -18.16
N THR A 307 -6.05 0.67 -17.42
CA THR A 307 -7.05 1.46 -16.67
C THR A 307 -7.84 2.42 -17.56
N GLY A 308 -7.24 2.87 -18.66
CA GLY A 308 -7.87 3.74 -19.65
C GLY A 308 -8.64 2.98 -20.74
N PRO A 309 -9.33 3.71 -21.63
CA PRO A 309 -10.07 3.13 -22.75
C PRO A 309 -9.17 2.63 -23.90
N ASP A 310 -7.90 3.06 -23.91
CA ASP A 310 -6.94 2.73 -24.96
C ASP A 310 -6.23 1.41 -24.66
N GLN A 311 -5.86 0.68 -25.72
CA GLN A 311 -5.03 -0.53 -25.60
C GLN A 311 -3.62 -0.14 -25.11
N ALA A 312 -3.13 -0.81 -24.07
CA ALA A 312 -1.75 -0.67 -23.59
C ALA A 312 -0.84 -1.73 -24.23
N LEU A 313 0.31 -1.32 -24.75
CA LEU A 313 1.43 -2.21 -25.04
C LEU A 313 2.31 -2.30 -23.80
N VAL A 314 2.42 -3.50 -23.24
CA VAL A 314 3.04 -3.74 -21.95
C VAL A 314 4.25 -4.66 -22.10
N GLN A 315 5.33 -4.33 -21.40
CA GLN A 315 6.52 -5.15 -21.26
C GLN A 315 6.75 -5.53 -19.79
N VAL A 316 6.73 -6.82 -19.51
CA VAL A 316 7.10 -7.43 -18.24
C VAL A 316 8.60 -7.77 -18.25
N ARG A 317 9.30 -7.45 -17.15
CA ARG A 317 10.72 -7.71 -16.94
C ARG A 317 10.97 -8.26 -15.55
N LEU A 318 11.92 -9.17 -15.43
CA LEU A 318 12.39 -9.70 -14.15
C LEU A 318 13.34 -8.68 -13.51
N VAL A 319 13.24 -8.49 -12.20
CA VAL A 319 14.16 -7.64 -11.42
C VAL A 319 15.10 -8.55 -10.63
N THR A 320 16.39 -8.51 -10.98
CA THR A 320 17.46 -9.28 -10.35
C THR A 320 18.38 -8.37 -9.54
N ARG A 321 19.42 -8.95 -8.93
CA ARG A 321 20.46 -8.17 -8.24
C ARG A 321 21.38 -7.41 -9.20
N ASP A 322 21.46 -7.88 -10.44
CA ASP A 322 22.36 -7.34 -11.47
C ASP A 322 21.64 -6.42 -12.46
N GLY A 323 20.31 -6.44 -12.51
CA GLY A 323 19.55 -5.57 -13.39
C GLY A 323 18.13 -6.05 -13.69
N ARG A 324 17.64 -5.64 -14.85
CA ARG A 324 16.30 -5.98 -15.35
C ARG A 324 16.55 -6.89 -16.52
N GLU A 325 15.86 -8.01 -16.53
CA GLU A 325 16.00 -8.98 -17.59
C GLU A 325 14.66 -9.17 -18.29
N PRO A 326 14.62 -9.32 -19.62
CA PRO A 326 13.40 -9.70 -20.30
C PRO A 326 12.99 -11.11 -19.85
N LEU A 327 11.69 -11.40 -19.90
CA LEU A 327 11.25 -12.78 -19.78
C LEU A 327 11.85 -13.64 -20.92
N PRO A 328 12.18 -14.91 -20.67
CA PRO A 328 12.70 -15.81 -21.69
C PRO A 328 11.79 -15.85 -22.93
N SER A 329 12.42 -16.05 -24.10
CA SER A 329 11.72 -16.21 -25.39
C SER A 329 10.81 -15.04 -25.80
N GLY A 330 10.94 -13.87 -25.18
CA GLY A 330 10.12 -12.69 -25.50
C GLY A 330 8.69 -12.74 -24.97
N ALA A 331 8.37 -13.69 -24.08
CA ALA A 331 7.01 -13.88 -23.52
C ALA A 331 6.50 -12.69 -22.70
N GLY A 332 7.36 -11.71 -22.39
CA GLY A 332 7.02 -10.55 -21.57
C GLY A 332 6.34 -9.39 -22.30
N VAL A 333 6.11 -9.45 -23.63
CA VAL A 333 5.44 -8.36 -24.35
C VAL A 333 4.01 -8.75 -24.69
N VAL A 334 3.04 -7.99 -24.18
CA VAL A 334 1.61 -8.28 -24.28
C VAL A 334 0.83 -7.00 -24.61
N ARG A 335 -0.27 -7.15 -25.34
CA ARG A 335 -1.26 -6.10 -25.57
C ARG A 335 -2.43 -6.31 -24.64
N VAL A 336 -2.79 -5.29 -23.88
CA VAL A 336 -3.93 -5.30 -22.97
C VAL A 336 -4.97 -4.33 -23.51
N ALA A 337 -6.17 -4.83 -23.81
CA ALA A 337 -7.26 -3.96 -24.26
C ALA A 337 -7.64 -2.96 -23.16
N GLY A 338 -8.10 -1.77 -23.54
CA GLY A 338 -8.50 -0.75 -22.58
C GLY A 338 -9.65 -1.21 -21.69
N GLY A 339 -9.54 -0.95 -20.39
CA GLY A 339 -10.49 -1.41 -19.37
C GLY A 339 -10.44 -2.92 -19.08
N ALA A 340 -9.52 -3.67 -19.70
CA ALA A 340 -9.43 -5.12 -19.56
C ALA A 340 -8.17 -5.56 -18.82
N THR A 341 -8.14 -6.84 -18.45
CA THR A 341 -7.00 -7.49 -17.80
C THR A 341 -6.26 -8.44 -18.76
N ALA A 342 -5.00 -8.72 -18.42
CA ALA A 342 -4.21 -9.78 -19.03
C ALA A 342 -3.25 -10.39 -18.00
N ASP A 343 -3.08 -11.70 -18.07
CA ASP A 343 -2.11 -12.46 -17.27
C ASP A 343 -0.89 -12.83 -18.13
N VAL A 344 0.31 -12.62 -17.58
CA VAL A 344 1.59 -13.09 -18.15
C VAL A 344 2.13 -14.19 -17.25
N GLU A 345 2.17 -15.41 -17.78
CA GLU A 345 2.66 -16.59 -17.05
C GLU A 345 4.18 -16.68 -17.07
N ILE A 346 4.76 -16.98 -15.91
CA ILE A 346 6.18 -17.20 -15.71
C ILE A 346 6.35 -18.59 -15.08
N ALA A 347 6.55 -19.58 -15.95
CA ALA A 347 6.55 -21.00 -15.56
C ALA A 347 7.62 -21.34 -14.50
N SER A 348 8.74 -20.62 -14.50
CA SER A 348 9.77 -20.73 -13.47
C SER A 348 10.56 -19.44 -13.39
N LEU A 349 10.69 -18.89 -12.18
CA LEU A 349 11.54 -17.75 -11.90
C LEU A 349 12.99 -18.22 -11.65
N PRO A 350 13.99 -17.59 -12.26
CA PRO A 350 15.38 -17.76 -11.82
C PRO A 350 15.56 -17.41 -10.34
N SER A 351 16.50 -18.08 -9.67
CA SER A 351 16.69 -17.97 -8.20
C SER A 351 17.14 -16.59 -7.72
N ASP A 352 17.71 -15.79 -8.60
CA ASP A 352 18.20 -14.44 -8.35
C ASP A 352 17.15 -13.34 -8.63
N VAL A 353 15.96 -13.71 -9.11
CA VAL A 353 14.83 -12.77 -9.25
C VAL A 353 14.25 -12.43 -7.89
N VAL A 354 14.05 -11.14 -7.65
CA VAL A 354 13.55 -10.57 -6.39
C VAL A 354 12.24 -9.80 -6.61
N GLY A 355 11.87 -9.51 -7.86
CA GLY A 355 10.63 -8.84 -8.22
C GLY A 355 10.37 -8.81 -9.72
N VAL A 356 9.29 -8.13 -10.09
CA VAL A 356 8.87 -7.92 -11.48
C VAL A 356 8.64 -6.43 -11.74
N GLU A 357 9.04 -5.97 -12.91
CA GLU A 357 8.72 -4.67 -13.47
C GLU A 357 7.72 -4.82 -14.62
N VAL A 358 6.74 -3.94 -14.67
CA VAL A 358 5.80 -3.77 -15.77
C VAL A 358 5.95 -2.35 -16.31
N VAL A 359 6.29 -2.21 -17.58
CA VAL A 359 6.38 -0.92 -18.30
C VAL A 359 5.33 -0.90 -19.39
N ALA A 360 4.61 0.21 -19.52
CA ALA A 360 3.54 0.37 -20.49
C ALA A 360 3.60 1.74 -21.19
N ASP A 361 2.99 1.83 -22.37
CA ASP A 361 2.78 3.08 -23.11
C ASP A 361 1.47 3.80 -22.74
N ALA A 362 0.60 3.17 -21.95
CA ALA A 362 -0.62 3.73 -21.38
C ALA A 362 -0.72 3.39 -19.87
N PRO A 363 -1.53 4.11 -19.07
CA PRO A 363 -1.67 3.86 -17.64
C PRO A 363 -2.16 2.44 -17.31
N VAL A 364 -1.38 1.71 -16.53
CA VAL A 364 -1.71 0.37 -16.05
C VAL A 364 -1.60 0.29 -14.53
N VAL A 365 -2.31 -0.68 -13.96
CA VAL A 365 -2.07 -1.21 -12.61
C VAL A 365 -1.66 -2.68 -12.73
N ALA A 366 -0.83 -3.17 -11.81
CA ALA A 366 -0.36 -4.55 -11.85
C ALA A 366 -0.21 -5.17 -10.46
N GLY A 367 -0.22 -6.50 -10.44
CA GLY A 367 0.11 -7.36 -9.31
C GLY A 367 0.59 -8.71 -9.81
N ALA A 368 1.04 -9.57 -8.92
CA ALA A 368 1.47 -10.92 -9.30
C ALA A 368 1.02 -11.96 -8.27
N MET A 369 0.70 -13.15 -8.76
CA MET A 369 0.51 -14.34 -7.94
C MET A 369 1.80 -15.16 -7.97
N LEU A 370 2.40 -15.42 -6.81
CA LEU A 370 3.48 -16.36 -6.61
C LEU A 370 2.89 -17.72 -6.21
N SER A 371 3.17 -18.78 -6.95
CA SER A 371 2.67 -20.12 -6.65
C SER A 371 3.74 -20.96 -5.99
N ARG A 372 3.42 -21.59 -4.86
CA ARG A 372 4.28 -22.60 -4.24
C ARG A 372 3.74 -23.98 -4.56
N GLY A 373 4.61 -24.94 -4.88
CA GLY A 373 4.14 -26.25 -5.28
C GLY A 373 5.19 -27.35 -5.30
N VAL A 374 4.72 -28.57 -5.57
CA VAL A 374 5.55 -29.77 -5.74
C VAL A 374 5.13 -30.45 -7.03
N ALA A 375 6.12 -30.87 -7.85
CA ALA A 375 5.88 -31.60 -9.08
C ALA A 375 4.84 -30.93 -10.01
N GLY A 376 4.88 -29.60 -10.12
CA GLY A 376 3.99 -28.81 -10.97
C GLY A 376 2.58 -28.58 -10.41
N LYS A 377 2.27 -29.02 -9.18
CA LYS A 377 0.99 -28.76 -8.51
C LYS A 377 1.14 -27.70 -7.44
N THR A 378 0.29 -26.69 -7.47
CA THR A 378 0.22 -25.65 -6.42
C THR A 378 -0.24 -26.25 -5.09
N THR A 379 0.45 -25.93 -4.02
CA THR A 379 0.12 -26.30 -2.63
C THR A 379 -0.33 -25.10 -1.81
N ASP A 380 0.12 -23.90 -2.21
CA ASP A 380 -0.27 -22.61 -1.66
C ASP A 380 0.10 -21.50 -2.67
N PHE A 381 -0.42 -20.30 -2.52
CA PHE A 381 -0.08 -19.16 -3.37
C PHE A 381 -0.08 -17.85 -2.57
N ALA A 382 0.55 -16.82 -3.13
CA ALA A 382 0.57 -15.49 -2.54
C ALA A 382 0.34 -14.40 -3.57
N TRP A 383 -0.47 -13.39 -3.26
CA TRP A 383 -0.66 -12.20 -4.07
C TRP A 383 0.28 -11.09 -3.64
N VAL A 384 0.86 -10.40 -4.62
CA VAL A 384 1.73 -9.25 -4.41
C VAL A 384 1.28 -8.12 -5.31
N PRO A 385 0.73 -7.02 -4.77
CA PRO A 385 0.43 -5.86 -5.59
C PRO A 385 1.72 -5.13 -5.97
N ALA A 386 1.69 -4.38 -7.09
CA ALA A 386 2.71 -3.36 -7.33
C ALA A 386 2.68 -2.34 -6.19
N LEU A 387 3.84 -1.85 -5.75
CA LEU A 387 3.93 -0.95 -4.59
C LEU A 387 4.32 0.47 -4.99
N PRO A 388 3.80 1.51 -4.32
CA PRO A 388 4.30 2.87 -4.50
C PRO A 388 5.72 2.98 -3.93
N ALA A 389 6.47 3.97 -4.42
CA ALA A 389 7.76 4.32 -3.84
C ALA A 389 7.61 4.70 -2.35
N ILE A 390 8.53 4.21 -1.53
CA ILE A 390 8.55 4.46 -0.09
C ILE A 390 8.82 5.94 0.16
N ARG A 391 7.94 6.58 0.94
CA ARG A 391 8.08 7.98 1.36
C ARG A 391 8.32 8.03 2.87
N GLY A 392 9.47 8.54 3.28
CA GLY A 392 9.85 8.61 4.69
C GLY A 392 10.38 7.26 5.20
N ALA A 393 9.48 6.37 5.62
CA ALA A 393 9.81 4.97 5.89
C ALA A 393 8.58 4.08 5.69
N ALA A 394 8.80 2.82 5.35
CA ALA A 394 7.77 1.79 5.28
C ALA A 394 8.17 0.60 6.14
N GLY A 395 7.21 -0.13 6.67
CA GLY A 395 7.52 -1.26 7.54
C GLY A 395 6.36 -2.22 7.75
N THR A 396 6.63 -3.24 8.55
CA THR A 396 5.65 -4.22 9.00
C THR A 396 6.11 -4.87 10.31
N ALA A 397 5.16 -5.37 11.10
CA ALA A 397 5.40 -6.29 12.22
C ALA A 397 5.14 -7.74 11.78
N PHE A 398 5.52 -8.73 12.60
CA PHE A 398 5.37 -10.16 12.37
C PHE A 398 5.05 -10.89 13.67
N ARG A 399 4.46 -12.08 13.58
CA ARG A 399 4.53 -13.03 14.70
C ARG A 399 5.95 -13.56 14.85
N PRO A 400 6.46 -13.80 16.07
CA PRO A 400 7.68 -14.58 16.26
C PRO A 400 7.56 -15.95 15.58
N LEU A 401 8.60 -16.36 14.84
CA LEU A 401 8.71 -17.76 14.41
C LEU A 401 8.94 -18.62 15.65
N SER A 402 8.23 -19.73 15.78
CA SER A 402 8.26 -20.63 16.94
C SER A 402 9.10 -21.88 16.66
N ASP A 403 9.41 -22.69 17.67
CA ASP A 403 10.26 -23.89 17.50
C ASP A 403 9.69 -24.93 16.50
N GLY A 404 8.37 -24.92 16.25
CA GLY A 404 7.72 -25.73 15.20
C GLY A 404 7.90 -25.18 13.78
N ASP A 405 8.42 -23.96 13.64
CA ASP A 405 8.69 -23.27 12.38
C ASP A 405 10.16 -23.48 11.92
N ALA A 406 10.80 -24.61 12.25
CA ALA A 406 12.24 -24.84 11.98
C ALA A 406 12.66 -24.73 10.50
N THR A 407 11.71 -24.75 9.56
CA THR A 407 11.93 -24.56 8.11
C THR A 407 11.40 -23.22 7.59
N ALA A 408 10.90 -22.37 8.48
CA ALA A 408 10.35 -21.08 8.11
C ALA A 408 11.45 -20.08 7.77
N THR A 409 11.21 -19.31 6.71
CA THR A 409 12.10 -18.24 6.29
C THR A 409 11.30 -16.98 6.02
N ARG A 410 11.87 -15.83 6.38
CA ARG A 410 11.36 -14.52 6.00
C ARG A 410 12.45 -13.73 5.31
N THR A 411 12.16 -13.28 4.11
CA THR A 411 13.10 -12.51 3.29
C THR A 411 12.48 -11.18 2.93
N LEU A 412 13.10 -10.09 3.38
CA LEU A 412 12.80 -8.74 2.93
C LEU A 412 13.40 -8.55 1.53
N SER A 413 12.53 -8.43 0.53
CA SER A 413 12.90 -8.07 -0.84
C SER A 413 12.84 -6.55 -1.00
N ILE A 414 13.91 -5.96 -1.52
CA ILE A 414 14.04 -4.51 -1.75
C ILE A 414 14.39 -4.29 -3.22
N VAL A 415 13.61 -3.48 -3.90
CA VAL A 415 13.85 -3.11 -5.31
C VAL A 415 14.04 -1.61 -5.41
N ALA A 416 15.08 -1.18 -6.13
CA ALA A 416 15.31 0.22 -6.47
C ALA A 416 14.63 0.56 -7.80
N SER A 417 14.45 1.85 -8.08
CA SER A 417 14.09 2.34 -9.42
C SER A 417 14.41 3.83 -9.59
N GLY A 418 14.59 4.30 -10.82
CA GLY A 418 14.74 5.73 -11.13
C GLY A 418 16.11 6.33 -10.75
N GLY A 419 17.09 5.49 -10.45
CA GLY A 419 18.44 5.90 -10.08
C GLY A 419 19.00 5.07 -8.93
N ARG A 420 20.27 5.33 -8.57
CA ARG A 420 20.89 4.73 -7.37
C ARG A 420 20.09 5.12 -6.12
N ALA A 421 19.85 4.14 -5.25
CA ALA A 421 19.09 4.31 -4.02
C ALA A 421 19.84 3.70 -2.84
N GLU A 422 19.83 4.40 -1.71
CA GLU A 422 20.31 3.89 -0.42
C GLU A 422 19.19 3.95 0.62
N GLY A 423 19.09 2.91 1.43
CA GLY A 423 18.11 2.83 2.52
C GLY A 423 18.66 2.11 3.73
N ASP A 424 18.17 2.47 4.90
CA ASP A 424 18.47 1.79 6.16
C ASP A 424 17.33 0.84 6.51
N ALA A 425 17.61 -0.47 6.48
CA ALA A 425 16.70 -1.52 6.95
C ALA A 425 16.91 -1.72 8.46
N THR A 426 15.91 -1.36 9.26
CA THR A 426 15.93 -1.51 10.71
C THR A 426 15.11 -2.74 11.11
N LEU A 427 15.79 -3.77 11.62
CA LEU A 427 15.19 -5.00 12.10
C LEU A 427 15.02 -4.90 13.62
N VAL A 428 13.86 -5.30 14.13
CA VAL A 428 13.56 -5.37 15.57
C VAL A 428 13.52 -6.84 15.98
N ALA A 429 14.28 -7.22 17.01
CA ALA A 429 14.28 -8.55 17.58
C ALA A 429 13.23 -8.71 18.68
N ALA A 430 12.94 -9.95 19.09
CA ALA A 430 11.93 -10.25 20.12
C ALA A 430 12.25 -9.66 21.51
N ASP A 431 13.51 -9.32 21.80
CA ASP A 431 13.91 -8.61 23.03
C ASP A 431 13.80 -7.08 22.90
N GLY A 432 13.31 -6.58 21.77
CA GLY A 432 13.19 -5.17 21.44
C GLY A 432 14.50 -4.50 20.98
N SER A 433 15.61 -5.25 20.89
CA SER A 433 16.86 -4.72 20.33
C SER A 433 16.73 -4.50 18.82
N THR A 434 17.47 -3.52 18.30
CA THR A 434 17.38 -3.13 16.89
C THR A 434 18.72 -3.23 16.17
N ILE A 435 18.71 -3.80 14.97
CA ILE A 435 19.86 -3.85 14.07
C ILE A 435 19.54 -2.99 12.85
N VAL A 436 20.44 -2.07 12.50
CA VAL A 436 20.31 -1.24 11.28
C VAL A 436 21.29 -1.74 10.23
N GLN A 437 20.76 -2.15 9.08
CA GLN A 437 21.53 -2.58 7.93
C GLN A 437 21.36 -1.60 6.77
N ARG A 438 22.47 -0.97 6.37
CA ARG A 438 22.50 -0.11 5.18
C ARG A 438 22.44 -0.96 3.91
N VAL A 439 21.45 -0.71 3.08
CA VAL A 439 21.28 -1.31 1.75
C VAL A 439 21.62 -0.25 0.71
N ARG A 440 22.46 -0.62 -0.27
CA ARG A 440 22.83 0.23 -1.40
C ARG A 440 22.52 -0.51 -2.68
N LEU A 441 21.74 0.12 -3.55
CA LEU A 441 21.27 -0.44 -4.80
C LEU A 441 21.65 0.51 -5.94
N ASP A 442 22.22 -0.05 -6.99
CA ASP A 442 22.32 0.64 -8.26
C ASP A 442 20.92 0.86 -8.87
N ALA A 443 20.86 1.65 -9.94
CA ALA A 443 19.60 1.96 -10.57
C ALA A 443 18.88 0.68 -11.01
N ASP A 444 17.62 0.57 -10.60
CA ASP A 444 16.68 -0.56 -10.69
C ASP A 444 17.23 -1.99 -10.48
N THR A 445 18.24 -2.15 -9.62
CA THR A 445 18.62 -3.47 -9.09
C THR A 445 17.83 -3.81 -7.82
N SER A 446 18.13 -4.97 -7.21
CA SER A 446 17.47 -5.44 -6.00
C SER A 446 18.44 -6.00 -4.97
N ALA A 447 17.97 -6.11 -3.73
CA ALA A 447 18.65 -6.82 -2.66
C ALA A 447 17.63 -7.57 -1.80
N THR A 448 18.15 -8.52 -1.03
CA THR A 448 17.38 -9.28 -0.04
C THR A 448 18.05 -9.19 1.32
N VAL A 449 17.26 -9.10 2.38
CA VAL A 449 17.73 -9.18 3.77
C VAL A 449 16.96 -10.30 4.47
N ASP A 450 17.66 -11.18 5.17
CA ASP A 450 17.02 -12.18 6.03
C ASP A 450 16.43 -11.49 7.25
N VAL A 451 15.13 -11.66 7.47
CA VAL A 451 14.38 -11.09 8.59
C VAL A 451 13.68 -12.18 9.38
N SER A 452 14.14 -13.43 9.28
CA SER A 452 13.52 -14.59 9.93
C SER A 452 13.49 -14.46 11.46
N THR A 453 14.50 -13.82 12.06
CA THR A 453 14.60 -13.59 13.51
C THR A 453 13.94 -12.29 13.97
N ALA A 454 13.45 -11.45 13.05
CA ALA A 454 12.86 -10.16 13.37
C ALA A 454 11.36 -10.29 13.69
N THR A 455 10.89 -9.53 14.69
CA THR A 455 9.47 -9.34 15.00
C THR A 455 8.89 -8.12 14.29
N ALA A 456 9.73 -7.21 13.79
CA ALA A 456 9.32 -6.13 12.90
C ALA A 456 10.49 -5.63 12.04
N VAL A 457 10.17 -4.99 10.90
CA VAL A 457 11.16 -4.39 10.01
C VAL A 457 10.65 -3.09 9.39
N TRP A 458 11.53 -2.09 9.32
CA TRP A 458 11.31 -0.86 8.58
C TRP A 458 12.44 -0.64 7.57
N ILE A 459 12.13 0.06 6.49
CA ILE A 459 13.11 0.59 5.55
C ILE A 459 12.87 2.09 5.38
N ALA A 460 13.91 2.89 5.63
CA ALA A 460 13.90 4.33 5.44
C ALA A 460 14.91 4.71 4.33
N PRO A 461 14.49 5.35 3.23
CA PRO A 461 15.41 5.92 2.26
C PRO A 461 16.33 6.95 2.93
N VAL A 462 17.63 6.90 2.63
CA VAL A 462 18.64 7.79 3.22
C VAL A 462 19.07 8.85 2.22
N THR A 463 19.60 8.39 1.09
CA THR A 463 20.16 9.21 0.02
C THR A 463 20.00 8.49 -1.32
N GLY A 464 20.02 9.26 -2.41
CA GLY A 464 19.90 8.74 -3.77
C GLY A 464 18.73 9.37 -4.52
N GLY A 465 18.90 9.58 -5.83
CA GLY A 465 17.82 10.02 -6.71
C GLY A 465 16.79 8.93 -6.97
N GLY A 466 17.11 7.68 -6.62
CA GLY A 466 16.25 6.51 -6.81
C GLY A 466 15.19 6.32 -5.71
N GLN A 467 14.20 5.50 -6.04
CA GLN A 467 13.04 5.16 -5.23
C GLN A 467 13.13 3.69 -4.78
N LEU A 468 12.84 3.42 -3.51
CA LEU A 468 12.79 2.06 -2.96
C LEU A 468 11.34 1.57 -2.86
N ARG A 469 11.15 0.26 -3.06
CA ARG A 469 9.94 -0.51 -2.75
C ARG A 469 10.37 -1.79 -2.05
N ALA A 470 9.55 -2.28 -1.13
CA ALA A 470 9.91 -3.46 -0.38
C ALA A 470 8.69 -4.27 0.05
N ALA A 471 8.89 -5.58 0.16
CA ALA A 471 7.91 -6.53 0.66
C ALA A 471 8.63 -7.71 1.30
N VAL A 472 7.98 -8.42 2.22
CA VAL A 472 8.53 -9.61 2.88
C VAL A 472 7.84 -10.84 2.36
N VAL A 473 8.61 -11.78 1.81
CA VAL A 473 8.13 -13.14 1.52
C VAL A 473 8.30 -13.97 2.77
N THR A 474 7.23 -14.60 3.24
CA THR A 474 7.28 -15.62 4.30
C THR A 474 6.99 -16.99 3.68
N ARG A 475 7.89 -17.94 3.92
CA ARG A 475 7.72 -19.34 3.51
C ARG A 475 7.71 -20.21 4.75
N LEU A 476 6.69 -21.06 4.89
CA LEU A 476 6.60 -22.07 5.95
C LEU A 476 6.60 -23.47 5.33
N GLY A 477 7.13 -24.45 6.05
CA GLY A 477 7.12 -25.85 5.62
C GLY A 477 7.85 -26.11 4.31
N SER A 478 7.77 -27.37 3.88
CA SER A 478 8.34 -27.87 2.63
C SER A 478 7.43 -28.89 1.97
N GLY A 479 7.68 -29.20 0.70
CA GLY A 479 6.90 -30.18 -0.03
C GLY A 479 5.40 -29.85 -0.06
N ALA A 480 4.55 -30.85 0.19
CA ALA A 480 3.09 -30.71 0.20
C ALA A 480 2.57 -29.78 1.31
N ASP A 481 3.38 -29.56 2.36
CA ASP A 481 3.08 -28.66 3.47
C ASP A 481 3.67 -27.26 3.29
N GLY A 482 4.30 -26.99 2.15
CA GLY A 482 4.77 -25.66 1.79
C GLY A 482 3.63 -24.64 1.79
N ARG A 483 3.86 -23.51 2.47
CA ARG A 483 3.03 -22.31 2.44
C ARG A 483 3.82 -21.09 2.02
N VAL A 484 3.18 -20.13 1.38
CA VAL A 484 3.82 -18.87 1.01
C VAL A 484 2.84 -17.73 1.20
N THR A 485 3.35 -16.62 1.68
CA THR A 485 2.61 -15.36 1.67
C THR A 485 3.58 -14.21 1.48
N VAL A 486 3.09 -13.09 0.98
CA VAL A 486 3.89 -11.90 0.76
C VAL A 486 3.21 -10.71 1.38
N ARG A 487 3.94 -10.01 2.24
CA ARG A 487 3.46 -8.79 2.87
C ARG A 487 4.15 -7.57 2.27
N ALA A 488 3.36 -6.67 1.69
CA ALA A 488 3.83 -5.35 1.30
C ALA A 488 4.33 -4.54 2.51
N LEU A 489 5.45 -3.82 2.37
CA LEU A 489 5.77 -2.77 3.32
C LEU A 489 5.00 -1.51 2.93
N THR A 490 4.09 -1.09 3.81
CA THR A 490 3.29 0.12 3.62
C THR A 490 4.02 1.33 4.17
N SER A 491 4.01 2.45 3.44
CA SER A 491 4.60 3.70 3.93
C SER A 491 3.88 4.14 5.20
N ALA A 492 4.61 4.22 6.30
CA ALA A 492 4.07 4.63 7.58
C ALA A 492 3.94 6.16 7.62
N ARG A 493 2.93 6.66 8.34
CA ARG A 493 2.72 8.11 8.48
C ARG A 493 3.51 8.63 9.67
N PHE A 494 4.31 9.66 9.44
CA PHE A 494 5.15 10.26 10.49
C PHE A 494 4.70 11.66 10.90
N THR A 495 4.22 12.46 9.93
CA THR A 495 3.83 13.85 10.15
C THR A 495 2.46 14.15 9.56
N GLY A 496 1.75 15.08 10.18
CA GLY A 496 0.54 15.72 9.66
C GLY A 496 0.81 17.16 9.23
N ARG A 497 -0.16 17.76 8.54
CA ARG A 497 -0.18 19.22 8.33
C ARG A 497 -0.97 19.85 9.46
N ASP A 498 -0.39 20.83 10.13
CA ASP A 498 -1.14 21.72 11.00
C ASP A 498 -1.94 22.69 10.11
N LEU A 499 -3.25 22.48 10.02
CA LEU A 499 -4.13 23.44 9.36
C LEU A 499 -4.71 24.34 10.47
N PRO A 500 -4.33 25.63 10.54
CA PRO A 500 -4.91 26.52 11.52
C PRO A 500 -6.41 26.58 11.29
N VAL A 501 -7.19 26.13 12.27
CA VAL A 501 -8.65 26.25 12.26
C VAL A 501 -8.98 27.73 12.42
N VAL A 502 -9.14 28.43 11.30
CA VAL A 502 -9.71 29.78 11.31
C VAL A 502 -11.20 29.62 11.55
N GLN A 503 -11.62 29.66 12.82
CA GLN A 503 -13.03 29.89 13.13
C GLN A 503 -13.41 31.26 12.57
N ARG A 504 -14.08 31.29 11.41
CA ARG A 504 -14.84 32.46 11.00
C ARG A 504 -16.00 32.60 11.97
N ARG A 505 -15.90 33.56 12.91
CA ARG A 505 -17.09 34.09 13.57
C ARG A 505 -18.00 34.65 12.47
N GLN A 506 -19.18 34.07 12.32
CA GLN A 506 -20.26 34.65 11.52
C GLN A 506 -20.92 35.77 12.31
#